data_AF-A0AAQ4DI31-F1
#
_entry.id   AF-A0AAQ4DI31-F1
#
_cell.length_a   1.000
_cell.length_b   1.000
_cell.length_c   1.000
_cell.angle_alpha   90.00
_cell.angle_beta   90.00
_cell.angle_gamma   90.00
#
_symmetry.space_group_name_H-M   'P 1'
#
loop_
_entity.id
_entity.type
_entity.pdbx_description
1 polymer ?
#
loop_
_entity_poly.entity_id
_entity_poly.type
_entity_poly.pdbx_seq_one_letter_code
_entity_poly.pdbx_strand_id
1 'polypeptide(L)'
;MSTSAAADKFLFFISAPYVKDESCVDAKYLAYWVMPPPDHRPNEYGRPMQMMYNVAQDSFLTQDLLMEMRLLSEYYRGSPDALNFCKDFEPHNLSYWEKLKRSLTSKLPRDLQVTSGDTQGQAVDHFWEFVKGLIMPV
;
A
#
# COMPACT_ATOMS: atom_id res chain seq x y z
N MET A 1 0.63 5.46 -43.90
CA MET A 1 0.14 6.25 -42.75
C MET A 1 -0.98 5.45 -42.11
N SER A 2 -0.69 4.70 -41.04
CA SER A 2 -1.69 3.95 -40.26
C SER A 2 -1.88 4.69 -38.95
N THR A 3 -2.89 5.54 -38.90
CA THR A 3 -3.29 6.24 -37.67
C THR A 3 -4.49 5.55 -37.06
N SER A 4 -4.32 5.19 -35.78
CA SER A 4 -5.34 5.21 -34.74
C SER A 4 -6.38 4.09 -34.70
N ALA A 5 -6.13 3.10 -33.86
CA ALA A 5 -6.84 3.09 -32.59
C ALA A 5 -5.81 2.81 -31.49
N ALA A 6 -5.38 3.85 -30.78
CA ALA A 6 -4.86 3.65 -29.44
C ALA A 6 -6.03 3.04 -28.66
N ALA A 7 -6.10 1.71 -28.62
CA ALA A 7 -7.00 1.02 -27.72
C ALA A 7 -6.61 1.50 -26.32
N ASP A 8 -7.43 2.37 -25.73
CA ASP A 8 -7.18 2.91 -24.40
C ASP A 8 -7.00 1.74 -23.45
N LYS A 9 -5.74 1.49 -23.09
CA LYS A 9 -5.39 0.38 -22.20
C LYS A 9 -5.74 0.84 -20.80
N PHE A 10 -6.97 0.56 -20.39
CA PHE A 10 -7.40 0.81 -19.03
C PHE A 10 -6.82 -0.25 -18.10
N LEU A 11 -6.06 0.21 -17.11
CA LEU A 11 -5.60 -0.58 -15.98
C LEU A 11 -6.58 -0.39 -14.83
N PHE A 12 -7.05 -1.50 -14.27
CA PHE A 12 -7.89 -1.52 -13.08
C PHE A 12 -7.13 -2.21 -11.95
N PHE A 13 -7.22 -1.64 -10.76
CA PHE A 13 -6.59 -2.18 -9.56
C PHE A 13 -7.63 -2.32 -8.45
N ILE A 14 -7.73 -3.52 -7.89
CA ILE A 14 -8.64 -3.83 -6.79
C ILE A 14 -7.79 -4.07 -5.55
N SER A 15 -8.03 -3.29 -4.50
CA SER A 15 -7.45 -3.51 -3.17
C SER A 15 -8.52 -4.14 -2.26
N ALA A 16 -8.22 -5.32 -1.74
CA ALA A 16 -9.02 -5.99 -0.71
C ALA A 16 -8.23 -5.96 0.60
N PRO A 17 -8.35 -4.89 1.41
CA PRO A 17 -7.54 -4.67 2.61
C PRO A 17 -7.94 -5.56 3.79
N TYR A 18 -9.10 -6.21 3.74
CA TYR A 18 -9.60 -7.02 4.83
C TYR A 18 -10.34 -8.25 4.31
N VAL A 19 -9.73 -9.41 4.50
CA VAL A 19 -10.34 -10.71 4.23
C VAL A 19 -10.53 -11.39 5.59
N LYS A 20 -11.78 -11.48 6.05
CA LYS A 20 -12.15 -11.92 7.41
C LYS A 20 -11.64 -13.32 7.79
N ASP A 21 -11.46 -14.18 6.80
CA ASP A 21 -11.17 -15.60 6.96
C ASP A 21 -9.66 -15.93 6.89
N GLU A 22 -8.84 -14.90 6.66
CA GLU A 22 -7.39 -15.04 6.55
C GLU A 22 -6.75 -14.47 7.82
N SER A 23 -5.81 -15.19 8.42
CA SER A 23 -4.96 -14.66 9.51
C SER A 23 -3.96 -13.61 9.02
N CYS A 24 -3.96 -13.32 7.72
CA CYS A 24 -3.06 -12.41 7.06
C CYS A 24 -3.52 -10.96 7.21
N VAL A 25 -2.63 -10.10 7.69
CA VAL A 25 -2.86 -8.64 7.86
C VAL A 25 -2.55 -7.87 6.57
N ASP A 26 -2.33 -8.57 5.45
CA ASP A 26 -2.01 -7.95 4.17
C ASP A 26 -3.23 -7.73 3.28
N ALA A 27 -3.21 -6.59 2.58
CA ALA A 27 -4.15 -6.31 1.52
C ALA A 27 -3.83 -7.18 0.31
N LYS A 28 -4.86 -7.85 -0.25
CA LYS A 28 -4.73 -8.56 -1.53
C LYS A 28 -4.98 -7.57 -2.66
N TYR A 29 -4.11 -7.60 -3.66
CA TYR A 29 -4.19 -6.73 -4.82
C TYR A 29 -4.45 -7.55 -6.09
N LEU A 30 -5.43 -7.13 -6.88
CA LEU A 30 -5.71 -7.73 -8.19
C LEU A 30 -5.65 -6.64 -9.25
N ALA A 31 -4.88 -6.90 -10.31
CA ALA A 31 -4.76 -6.02 -11.45
C ALA A 31 -5.47 -6.65 -12.66
N TYR A 32 -6.25 -5.84 -13.37
CA TYR A 32 -6.93 -6.23 -14.60
C TYR A 32 -6.62 -5.23 -15.71
N TRP A 33 -6.50 -5.72 -16.94
CA TRP A 33 -6.62 -4.89 -18.14
C TRP A 33 -7.81 -5.32 -18.96
N VAL A 34 -8.28 -4.40 -19.80
CA VAL A 34 -9.28 -4.71 -20.80
C VAL A 34 -8.56 -5.00 -22.12
N MET A 35 -8.68 -6.23 -22.60
CA MET A 35 -8.29 -6.58 -23.96
C MET A 35 -9.32 -5.95 -24.91
N PRO A 36 -8.89 -5.11 -25.88
CA PRO A 36 -9.81 -4.52 -26.84
C PRO A 36 -10.48 -5.62 -27.69
N PRO A 37 -11.70 -5.35 -28.19
CA PRO A 37 -12.35 -6.27 -29.11
C PRO A 37 -11.48 -6.46 -30.36
N PRO A 38 -11.53 -7.63 -31.00
CA PRO A 38 -10.81 -7.86 -32.24
C PRO A 38 -11.26 -6.92 -33.37
N ASP A 39 -10.35 -6.53 -34.26
CA ASP A 39 -10.64 -5.60 -35.39
C ASP A 39 -11.80 -6.08 -36.29
N HIS A 40 -12.01 -7.40 -36.38
CA HIS A 40 -13.07 -7.99 -37.19
C HIS A 40 -14.47 -7.89 -36.54
N ARG A 41 -14.56 -7.46 -35.28
CA ARG A 41 -15.82 -7.28 -34.52
C ARG A 41 -15.74 -6.08 -33.57
N PRO A 42 -15.68 -4.85 -34.11
CA PRO A 42 -15.48 -3.64 -33.30
C PRO A 42 -16.65 -3.30 -32.37
N ASN A 43 -17.84 -3.89 -32.60
CA ASN A 43 -19.03 -3.70 -31.77
C ASN A 43 -19.05 -4.61 -30.53
N GLU A 44 -18.09 -5.53 -30.36
CA GLU A 44 -17.97 -6.35 -29.15
C GLU A 44 -17.36 -5.54 -27.99
N TYR A 45 -17.71 -5.90 -26.75
CA TYR A 45 -17.07 -5.33 -25.57
C TYR A 45 -15.67 -5.93 -25.35
N GLY A 46 -14.76 -5.10 -24.83
CA GLY A 46 -13.46 -5.58 -24.39
C GLY A 46 -13.58 -6.60 -23.26
N ARG A 47 -12.62 -7.53 -23.20
CA ARG A 47 -12.63 -8.64 -22.22
C ARG A 47 -11.73 -8.29 -21.03
N PRO A 48 -12.19 -8.42 -19.78
CA PRO A 48 -11.32 -8.25 -18.63
C PRO A 48 -10.33 -9.41 -18.55
N MET A 49 -9.07 -9.06 -18.41
CA MET A 49 -7.94 -9.98 -18.35
C MET A 49 -7.19 -9.74 -17.04
N GLN A 50 -7.10 -10.77 -16.19
CA GLN A 50 -6.30 -10.69 -14.97
C GLN A 50 -4.81 -10.61 -15.34
N MET A 51 -4.09 -9.69 -14.68
CA MET A 51 -2.65 -9.54 -14.84
C MET A 51 -1.88 -10.40 -13.85
N MET A 52 -0.74 -10.90 -14.30
CA MET A 52 0.34 -11.34 -13.43
C MET A 52 1.32 -10.18 -13.29
N TYR A 53 1.74 -9.88 -12.06
CA TYR A 53 2.66 -8.79 -11.76
C TYR A 53 3.61 -9.22 -10.65
N ASN A 54 4.76 -8.57 -10.60
CA ASN A 54 5.71 -8.68 -9.49
C ASN A 54 5.73 -7.35 -8.75
N VAL A 55 5.87 -7.40 -7.42
CA VAL A 55 6.04 -6.21 -6.60
C VAL A 55 7.53 -5.98 -6.41
N ALA A 56 8.00 -4.80 -6.82
CA ALA A 56 9.36 -4.35 -6.56
C ALA A 56 9.34 -3.29 -5.45
N GLN A 57 10.22 -3.44 -4.48
CA GLN A 57 10.35 -2.48 -3.38
C GLN A 57 11.39 -1.43 -3.70
N ASP A 58 11.11 -0.22 -3.26
CA ASP A 58 12.03 0.90 -3.40
C ASP A 58 13.35 0.63 -2.66
N SER A 59 14.41 1.25 -3.14
CA SER A 59 15.74 1.11 -2.56
C SER A 59 15.85 1.80 -1.20
N PHE A 60 15.21 2.95 -1.05
CA PHE A 60 15.26 3.81 0.13
C PHE A 60 14.03 4.70 0.22
N LEU A 61 13.77 5.25 1.42
CA LEU A 61 12.71 6.22 1.66
C LEU A 61 13.16 7.63 1.24
N THR A 62 12.38 8.32 0.41
CA THR A 62 12.73 9.67 -0.04
C THR A 62 12.34 10.74 0.99
N GLN A 63 13.05 11.87 0.98
CA GLN A 63 12.73 13.00 1.84
C GLN A 63 11.34 13.59 1.54
N ASP A 64 10.95 13.62 0.27
CA ASP A 64 9.64 14.12 -0.16
C ASP A 64 8.51 13.25 0.42
N LEU A 65 8.66 11.92 0.42
CA LEU A 65 7.69 11.01 1.01
C LEU A 65 7.57 11.22 2.53
N LEU A 66 8.70 11.40 3.24
CA LEU A 66 8.70 11.72 4.67
C LEU A 66 7.95 13.04 4.96
N MET A 67 8.15 14.05 4.10
CA MET A 67 7.46 15.34 4.20
C MET A 67 5.95 15.16 3.98
N GLU A 68 5.54 14.42 2.96
CA GLU A 68 4.13 14.14 2.66
C GLU A 68 3.45 13.40 3.81
N MET A 69 4.10 12.38 4.39
CA MET A 69 3.58 11.66 5.56
C MET A 69 3.30 12.62 6.73
N ARG A 70 4.19 13.59 6.95
CA ARG A 70 4.01 14.60 7.99
C ARG A 70 2.81 15.50 7.68
N LEU A 71 2.72 16.04 6.48
CA LEU A 71 1.61 16.91 6.06
C LEU A 71 0.26 16.19 6.17
N LEU A 72 0.19 14.92 5.77
CA LEU A 72 -1.02 14.10 5.92
C LEU A 72 -1.41 13.90 7.38
N SER A 73 -0.45 13.59 8.24
CA SER A 73 -0.72 13.42 9.67
C SER A 73 -1.22 14.70 10.33
N GLU A 74 -0.68 15.86 9.94
CA GLU A 74 -1.08 17.17 10.43
C GLU A 74 -2.49 17.54 9.91
N TYR A 75 -2.80 17.22 8.65
CA TYR A 75 -4.12 17.50 8.06
C TYR A 75 -5.25 16.75 8.78
N TYR A 76 -5.04 15.48 9.11
CA TYR A 76 -6.04 14.68 9.83
C TYR A 76 -5.95 14.82 11.36
N ARG A 77 -5.06 15.67 11.88
CA ARG A 77 -4.90 15.87 13.32
C ARG A 77 -6.17 16.49 13.90
N GLY A 78 -6.81 15.76 14.82
CA GLY A 78 -8.05 16.20 15.46
C GLY A 78 -9.31 15.98 14.62
N SER A 79 -9.22 15.24 13.51
CA SER A 79 -10.40 14.84 12.74
C SER A 79 -11.30 13.94 13.58
N PRO A 80 -12.64 14.12 13.57
CA PRO A 80 -13.56 13.34 14.41
C PRO A 80 -13.60 11.84 14.03
N ASP A 81 -13.20 11.51 12.81
CA ASP A 81 -13.07 10.16 12.27
C ASP A 81 -11.63 9.60 12.37
N ALA A 82 -10.72 10.31 13.05
CA ALA A 82 -9.36 9.84 13.24
C ALA A 82 -9.34 8.51 14.02
N LEU A 83 -8.58 7.55 13.49
CA LEU A 83 -8.42 6.25 14.10
C LEU A 83 -7.59 6.35 15.39
N ASN A 84 -8.11 5.85 16.50
CA ASN A 84 -7.32 5.69 17.72
C ASN A 84 -6.40 4.47 17.60
N PHE A 85 -5.11 4.72 17.35
CA PHE A 85 -4.11 3.68 17.16
C PHE A 85 -3.81 2.86 18.43
N CYS A 86 -4.13 3.39 19.62
CA CYS A 86 -4.00 2.69 20.90
C CYS A 86 -5.20 1.78 21.20
N LYS A 87 -6.29 1.87 20.45
CA LYS A 87 -7.46 1.02 20.64
C LYS A 87 -7.16 -0.40 20.16
N ASP A 88 -7.75 -1.38 20.83
CA ASP A 88 -7.70 -2.78 20.42
C ASP A 88 -8.41 -3.00 19.09
N PHE A 89 -7.74 -3.76 18.22
CA PHE A 89 -8.27 -4.31 16.99
C PHE A 89 -8.81 -5.72 17.26
N GLU A 90 -10.10 -5.79 17.56
CA GLU A 90 -10.87 -7.02 17.48
C GLU A 90 -10.90 -7.50 16.02
N PRO A 91 -10.59 -8.77 15.70
CA PRO A 91 -10.66 -9.97 16.55
C PRO A 91 -9.31 -10.57 17.00
N HIS A 92 -8.20 -9.81 16.97
CA HIS A 92 -6.85 -10.39 17.10
C HIS A 92 -6.09 -9.98 18.39
N ASN A 93 -6.76 -9.36 19.38
CA ASN A 93 -6.15 -8.89 20.63
C ASN A 93 -4.84 -8.09 20.43
N LEU A 94 -4.80 -7.26 19.39
CA LEU A 94 -3.66 -6.42 19.03
C LEU A 94 -4.14 -5.00 18.83
N SER A 95 -3.32 -4.02 19.14
CA SER A 95 -3.66 -2.61 18.89
C SER A 95 -3.66 -2.29 17.38
N TYR A 96 -4.42 -1.28 16.97
CA TYR A 96 -4.34 -0.78 15.58
C TYR A 96 -2.91 -0.38 15.19
N TRP A 97 -2.10 0.09 16.15
CA TRP A 97 -0.67 0.33 15.97
C TRP A 97 0.11 -0.94 15.61
N GLU A 98 -0.07 -2.02 16.35
CA GLU A 98 0.60 -3.29 16.06
C GLU A 98 0.14 -3.88 14.73
N LYS A 99 -1.15 -3.72 14.40
CA LYS A 99 -1.69 -4.10 13.08
C LYS A 99 -0.95 -3.37 11.97
N LEU A 100 -0.81 -2.04 12.11
CA LEU A 100 -0.15 -1.19 11.13
C LEU A 100 1.31 -1.60 10.96
N LYS A 101 2.05 -1.75 12.06
CA LYS A 101 3.44 -2.23 12.05
C LYS A 101 3.56 -3.55 11.31
N ARG A 102 2.80 -4.57 11.70
CA ARG A 102 2.86 -5.92 11.10
C ARG A 102 2.55 -5.91 9.61
N SER A 103 1.55 -5.14 9.17
CA SER A 103 1.16 -5.05 7.76
C SER A 103 2.19 -4.32 6.88
N LEU A 104 2.96 -3.39 7.47
CA LEU A 104 3.91 -2.56 6.73
C LEU A 104 5.34 -3.09 6.77
N THR A 105 5.75 -3.82 7.81
CA THR A 105 7.14 -4.30 7.95
C THR A 105 7.62 -5.07 6.72
N SER A 106 6.77 -5.93 6.12
CA SER A 106 7.12 -6.69 4.91
C SER A 106 7.16 -5.85 3.63
N LYS A 107 6.67 -4.61 3.68
CA LYS A 107 6.51 -3.69 2.54
C LYS A 107 7.44 -2.48 2.59
N LEU A 108 8.27 -2.36 3.64
CA LEU A 108 9.20 -1.24 3.75
C LEU A 108 10.24 -1.27 2.61
N PRO A 109 10.82 -0.12 2.26
CA PRO A 109 11.98 -0.07 1.36
C PRO A 109 13.14 -0.97 1.82
N ARG A 110 13.97 -1.40 0.87
CA ARG A 110 15.00 -2.44 1.10
C ARG A 110 16.03 -2.08 2.16
N ASP A 111 16.37 -0.81 2.31
CA ASP A 111 17.28 -0.29 3.35
C ASP A 111 16.74 -0.44 4.78
N LEU A 112 15.42 -0.55 4.94
CA LEU A 112 14.74 -0.73 6.24
C LEU A 112 14.40 -2.19 6.56
N GLN A 113 14.74 -3.15 5.69
CA GLN A 113 14.39 -4.57 5.87
C GLN A 113 15.50 -5.44 6.46
N VAL A 114 16.75 -4.99 6.44
CA VAL A 114 17.90 -5.84 6.78
C VAL A 114 18.13 -5.85 8.30
N THR A 115 17.81 -6.97 8.94
CA THR A 115 17.98 -7.22 10.38
C THR A 115 19.26 -7.99 10.71
N SER A 116 20.40 -7.66 10.09
CA SER A 116 21.66 -8.37 10.36
C SER A 116 22.89 -7.47 10.22
N GLY A 117 23.06 -6.53 11.15
CA GLY A 117 24.26 -5.69 11.27
C GLY A 117 23.94 -4.37 11.97
N ASP A 118 24.62 -4.09 13.08
CA ASP A 118 24.31 -3.14 14.16
C ASP A 118 23.91 -1.69 13.78
N THR A 119 24.00 -1.29 12.52
CA THR A 119 23.68 0.07 12.04
C THR A 119 22.31 0.20 11.35
N GLN A 120 21.81 -0.84 10.66
CA GLN A 120 20.52 -0.76 9.93
C GLN A 120 19.29 -1.10 10.80
N GLY A 121 19.47 -1.89 11.87
CA GLY A 121 18.42 -2.08 12.89
C GLY A 121 17.99 -0.76 13.54
N GLN A 122 18.93 0.19 13.71
CA GLN A 122 18.62 1.52 14.23
C GLN A 122 17.74 2.33 13.26
N ALA A 123 17.95 2.20 11.95
CA ALA A 123 17.18 2.95 10.96
C ALA A 123 15.69 2.57 10.94
N VAL A 124 15.38 1.27 11.04
CA VAL A 124 13.98 0.82 11.10
C VAL A 124 13.31 1.24 12.41
N ASP A 125 14.04 1.24 13.52
CA ASP A 125 13.55 1.74 14.80
C ASP A 125 13.28 3.25 14.75
N HIS A 126 14.20 4.04 14.20
CA HIS A 126 14.02 5.47 14.00
C HIS A 126 12.81 5.79 13.09
N PHE A 127 12.61 5.00 12.03
CA PHE A 127 11.43 5.12 11.18
C PHE A 127 10.13 4.88 11.98
N TRP A 128 10.09 3.83 12.81
CA TRP A 128 8.89 3.55 13.60
C TRP A 128 8.62 4.58 14.68
N GLU A 129 9.66 5.15 15.31
CA GLU A 129 9.50 6.27 16.24
C GLU A 129 9.03 7.55 15.53
N PHE A 130 9.51 7.82 14.32
CA PHE A 130 8.99 8.89 13.48
C PHE A 130 7.49 8.71 13.20
N VAL A 131 7.08 7.54 12.68
CA VAL A 131 5.66 7.25 12.38
C VAL A 131 4.81 7.35 13.65
N LYS A 132 5.30 6.82 14.78
CA LYS A 132 4.63 6.92 16.08
C LYS A 132 4.40 8.37 16.48
N GLY A 133 5.40 9.24 16.34
CA GLY A 133 5.29 10.67 16.61
C GLY A 133 4.31 11.41 15.71
N LEU A 134 4.07 10.92 14.48
CA LEU A 134 3.07 11.48 13.59
C LEU A 134 1.64 11.16 14.05
N ILE A 135 1.37 9.89 14.37
CA ILE A 135 0.00 9.37 14.54
C ILE A 135 -0.47 9.26 16.00
N MET A 136 0.47 9.22 16.95
CA MET A 136 0.21 9.25 18.40
C MET A 136 0.92 10.45 19.01
N PRO A 137 0.57 11.70 18.65
CA PRO A 137 1.13 12.85 19.32
C PRO A 137 0.76 12.80 20.81
N VAL A 138 1.78 13.01 21.65
CA VAL A 138 1.71 13.06 23.12
C VAL A 138 0.71 14.11 23.59
#